data_AF-A0A359N1J9-F1
#
_entry.id   AF-A0A359N1J9-F1
#
_cell.length_a   1.000
_cell.length_b   1.000
_cell.length_c   1.000
_cell.angle_alpha   90.00
_cell.angle_beta   90.00
_cell.angle_gamma   90.00
#
_symmetry.space_group_name_H-M   'P 1'
#
loop_
_entity.id
_entity.type
_entity.pdbx_description
1 polymer ?
#
loop_
_entity_poly.entity_id
_entity_poly.type
_entity_poly.pdbx_seq_one_letter_code
_entity_poly.pdbx_strand_id
1 'polypeptide(L)' 'MIVRNKVNDIIAVLPVTSDNKVILIKQFRIPLARDVIEVPAGLGDKPNENPLAILDRELKEEV' A
#
# COMPACT_ATOMS: atom_id res chain seq x y z
N MET A 1 12.06 -8.11 19.29
CA MET A 1 11.08 -7.08 18.93
C MET A 1 11.73 -6.15 17.92
N ILE A 2 11.36 -6.23 16.64
CA ILE A 2 11.91 -5.34 15.61
C ILE A 2 11.15 -4.03 15.73
N VAL A 3 11.83 -2.98 16.19
CA VAL A 3 11.30 -1.61 16.23
C VAL A 3 11.84 -0.89 15.00
N ARG A 4 10.96 -0.55 14.05
CA ARG A 4 11.31 0.31 12.91
C ARG A 4 11.31 1.77 13.37
N ASN A 5 12.50 2.33 13.57
CA ASN A 5 12.69 3.72 14.06
C ASN A 5 12.47 4.80 12.98
N LYS A 6 12.18 4.42 11.73
CA LYS A 6 11.91 5.35 10.64
C LYS A 6 10.83 4.75 9.75
N VAL A 7 9.64 5.35 9.78
CA VAL A 7 8.58 5.07 8.81
C VAL A 7 8.68 6.22 7.82
N ASN A 8 9.06 5.92 6.58
CA ASN A 8 8.90 6.86 5.49
C ASN A 8 7.39 7.02 5.21
N ASP A 9 6.99 8.04 4.44
CA ASP A 9 5.58 8.29 4.13
C ASP A 9 4.89 7.01 3.62
N ILE A 10 3.73 6.68 4.22
CA ILE A 10 2.88 5.59 3.77
C ILE A 10 1.73 6.20 2.99
N ILE A 11 1.52 5.71 1.77
CA ILE A 11 0.42 6.14 0.91
C ILE A 11 -0.53 4.96 0.76
N ALA A 12 -1.81 5.18 1.04
CA ALA A 12 -2.87 4.21 0.78
C ALA A 12 -3.86 4.84 -0.20
N VAL A 13 -4.36 4.05 -1.15
CA VAL A 13 -5.30 4.53 -2.17
C VAL A 13 -6.53 3.64 -2.21
N LEU A 14 -7.69 4.27 -2.33
CA LEU A 14 -8.98 3.63 -2.55
C LEU A 14 -9.35 3.79 -4.03
N PRO A 15 -9.02 2.83 -4.91
CA PRO A 15 -9.31 2.95 -6.33
C PRO A 15 -10.79 2.71 -6.55
N VAL A 16 -11.45 3.64 -7.24
CA VAL A 16 -12.86 3.53 -7.63
C VAL A 16 -12.92 3.45 -9.15
N THR A 17 -13.53 2.40 -9.67
CA THR A 17 -13.73 2.19 -11.11
C THR A 17 -14.91 3.02 -11.63
N SER A 18 -15.02 3.16 -12.95
CA SER A 18 -16.13 3.87 -13.60
C SER A 18 -17.51 3.23 -13.34
N ASP A 19 -17.56 1.96 -12.97
CA ASP A 19 -18.77 1.24 -12.56
C ASP A 19 -19.00 1.24 -11.04
N ASN A 20 -18.40 2.20 -10.31
CA ASN A 20 -18.52 2.39 -8.85
C ASN A 20 -18.11 1.16 -8.03
N LYS A 21 -17.14 0.37 -8.50
CA LYS A 21 -16.54 -0.71 -7.72
C LYS A 21 -15.25 -0.24 -7.09
N VAL A 22 -14.88 -0.89 -5.99
CA VAL A 22 -13.63 -0.64 -5.28
C VAL A 22 -12.67 -1.79 -5.56
N ILE A 23 -11.43 -1.46 -5.88
CA ILE A 23 -10.35 -2.44 -6.00
C ILE A 23 -9.68 -2.58 -4.62
N LEU A 24 -9.64 -3.81 -4.11
CA LEU A 24 -8.98 -4.17 -2.86
C LEU A 24 -7.96 -5.26 -3.14
N ILE A 25 -6.96 -5.36 -2.27
CA ILE A 25 -5.95 -6.42 -2.32
C ILE A 25 -6.13 -7.37 -1.13
N LYS A 26 -5.67 -8.60 -1.31
CA LYS A 26 -5.55 -9.58 -0.23
C LYS A 26 -4.09 -9.71 0.15
N GLN A 27 -3.71 -9.22 1.33
CA GLN A 27 -2.32 -9.22 1.79
C GLN A 27 -2.18 -10.08 3.06
N PHE A 28 -1.14 -10.91 3.13
CA PHE A 28 -0.84 -11.68 4.34
C PHE A 28 -0.14 -10.78 5.37
N ARG A 29 -0.78 -10.57 6.53
CA ARG A 29 -0.19 -9.78 7.62
C ARG A 29 0.49 -10.70 8.62
N ILE A 30 1.82 -10.67 8.66
CA ILE A 30 2.64 -11.43 9.62
C ILE A 30 2.15 -11.26 11.08
N PRO A 31 1.84 -10.03 11.58
CA PRO A 31 1.36 -9.86 12.96
C PRO A 31 0.03 -10.56 13.27
N LEU A 32 -0.79 -10.80 12.24
CA LEU A 32 -2.09 -11.46 12.36
C LEU A 32 -2.06 -12.92 11.90
N ALA A 33 -0.94 -13.38 11.32
CA ALA A 33 -0.77 -14.70 10.71
C ALA A 33 -1.92 -15.13 9.79
N ARG A 34 -2.51 -14.18 9.05
CA ARG A 34 -3.62 -14.43 8.13
C ARG A 34 -3.65 -13.42 6.98
N ASP A 35 -4.36 -13.80 5.93
CA ASP A 35 -4.77 -12.89 4.87
C ASP A 35 -5.81 -11.88 5.40
N VAL A 36 -5.65 -10.63 4.98
CA VAL A 36 -6.60 -9.55 5.22
C VAL A 36 -6.90 -8.83 3.92
N ILE A 37 -8.12 -8.30 3.82
CA ILE A 37 -8.54 -7.47 2.70
C ILE A 37 -8.24 -6.02 3.05
N GLU A 38 -7.46 -5.35 2.22
CA GLU A 38 -6.98 -4.00 2.47
C GLU A 38 -7.05 -3.14 1.20
N VAL A 39 -7.01 -1.83 1.39
CA VAL A 39 -6.76 -0.90 0.28
C VAL A 39 -5.30 -1.04 -0.17
N PRO A 40 -5.01 -0.93 -1.47
CA PRO A 40 -3.63 -0.90 -1.93
C PRO A 40 -2.84 0.23 -1.25
N ALA A 41 -1.60 -0.07 -0.88
CA ALA A 41 -0.72 0.87 -0.20
C ALA A 41 0.73 0.69 -0.65
N GLY A 42 1.50 1.77 -0.60
CA GLY A 42 2.93 1.79 -0.93
C GLY A 42 3.72 2.56 0.13
N LEU A 43 4.97 2.15 0.34
CA LEU A 43 5.91 2.85 1.19
C LEU A 43 6.79 3.75 0.32
N GLY A 44 6.88 5.04 0.66
CA GLY A 44 7.84 5.93 0.01
C GLY A 44 9.27 5.54 0.38
N ASP A 45 10.18 5.45 -0.58
CA ASP A 45 11.58 5.11 -0.29
C ASP A 45 12.45 6.35 -0.13
N LYS A 46 11.98 7.51 -0.63
CA LYS A 46 12.71 8.77 -0.66
C LYS A 46 11.89 9.91 -0.04
N PRO A 47 12.55 10.87 0.64
CA PRO A 47 11.87 12.08 1.08
C PRO A 47 11.38 12.91 -0.12
N ASN A 48 10.18 13.48 -0.01
CA ASN A 48 9.53 14.33 -1.03
C ASN A 48 9.26 13.63 -2.37
N GLU A 49 9.13 12.31 -2.38
CA GLU A 49 8.74 11.60 -3.60
C GLU A 49 7.25 11.82 -3.90
N ASN A 50 6.90 11.92 -5.19
CA ASN A 50 5.51 12.17 -5.59
C ASN A 50 4.64 10.98 -5.16
N PRO A 51 3.56 11.19 -4.36
CA PRO A 51 2.74 10.09 -3.88
C PRO A 51 2.13 9.21 -4.96
N LEU A 52 1.75 9.80 -6.11
CA LEU A 52 1.22 9.05 -7.25
C LEU A 52 2.29 8.19 -7.92
N ALA A 53 3.55 8.64 -7.93
CA ALA A 53 4.66 7.89 -8.49
C ALA A 53 5.07 6.71 -7.59
N ILE A 54 5.07 6.91 -6.26
CA ILE A 54 5.26 5.81 -5.29
C ILE A 54 4.19 4.75 -5.52
N LEU A 55 2.92 5.18 -5.57
CA LEU A 55 1.81 4.28 -5.72
C LEU A 55 1.85 3.51 -7.04
N ASP A 56 2.11 4.17 -8.18
CA ASP A 56 2.17 3.51 -9.49
C ASP A 56 3.28 2.44 -9.54
N ARG A 57 4.42 2.68 -8.88
CA ARG A 57 5.51 1.70 -8.77
C ARG A 57 5.12 0.53 -7.87
N GLU A 58 4.69 0.81 -6.64
CA GLU A 58 4.35 -0.23 -5.65
C GLU A 58 3.15 -1.08 -6.10
N LEU A 59 2.11 -0.46 -6.68
CA LEU A 59 0.98 -1.19 -7.26
C LEU A 59 1.41 -2.17 -8.36
N LYS A 60 2.35 -1.80 -9.23
CA LYS A 60 2.86 -2.69 -10.29
C LYS A 60 3.71 -3.84 -9.75
N GLU A 61 4.29 -3.68 -8.56
CA GLU A 61 5.08 -4.72 -7.91
C GLU A 61 4.20 -5.72 -7.14
N GLU A 62 3.06 -5.28 -6.60
CA GLU A 62 2.15 -6.10 -5.77
C GLU A 62 0.94 -6.70 -6.51
N VAL A 63 0.51 -6.13 -7.66
CA VAL A 63 -0.68 -6.54 -8.44
C VAL A 63 -0.29 -7.19 -9.77
#